data_AF-A0A7Z0U1D8-F1
#
_entry.id   AF-A0A7Z0U1D8-F1
#
_cell.length_a   1.000
_cell.length_b   1.000
_cell.length_c   1.000
_cell.angle_alpha   90.00
_cell.angle_beta   90.00
_cell.angle_gamma   90.00
#
_symmetry.space_group_name_H-M   'P 1'
#
loop_
_entity.id
_entity.type
_entity.pdbx_description
1 polymer ?
#
loop_
_entity_poly.entity_id
_entity_poly.type
_entity_poly.pdbx_seq_one_letter_code
_entity_poly.pdbx_strand_id
1 'polypeptide(L)'
;MVAQACRVWPYDESLALAAVAYAPPGQTAIGERALRLVIAMLDAQSSDVLAVHEREIGEDAAFALLEGGVLLDTARYDLAQGTRAFGVVLRSSAPGPSCPDGRFNDELTLYVREGRALRPVFASHMDFWTRVRGEPCSWARGQHLVTEEAAFTIGVERGRRHGFADLRVTADVARIETTDGDEDRLVRRRASRIVRYDGTRYDVDALENGFFWTQAPEDE
;
A
#
# COMPACT_ATOMS: atom_id res chain seq x y z
N MET A 1 -7.40 18.71 10.13
CA MET A 1 -6.29 17.79 9.78
C MET A 1 -6.60 16.43 10.39
N VAL A 2 -6.35 15.33 9.67
CA VAL A 2 -6.68 13.96 10.09
C VAL A 2 -5.42 13.14 10.36
N ALA A 3 -4.48 13.15 9.41
CA ALA A 3 -3.21 12.43 9.52
C ALA A 3 -2.14 13.17 8.73
N GLN A 4 -0.88 13.03 9.15
CA GLN A 4 0.24 13.63 8.43
C GLN A 4 1.53 12.84 8.65
N ALA A 5 2.44 12.96 7.70
CA ALA A 5 3.84 12.60 7.86
C ALA A 5 4.71 13.66 7.17
N CYS A 6 5.82 14.03 7.82
CA CYS A 6 6.79 14.96 7.27
C CYS A 6 8.20 14.52 7.69
N ARG A 7 9.16 14.58 6.78
CA ARG A 7 10.58 14.37 7.08
C ARG A 7 11.49 14.97 6.02
N VAL A 8 12.71 15.33 6.42
CA VAL A 8 13.82 15.56 5.49
C VAL A 8 14.08 14.28 4.70
N TRP A 9 14.29 14.40 3.39
CA TRP A 9 14.50 13.25 2.52
C TRP A 9 15.93 12.71 2.70
N PRO A 10 16.13 11.45 3.17
CA PRO A 10 17.48 10.97 3.47
C PRO A 10 18.44 10.85 2.26
N TYR A 11 17.93 11.03 1.04
CA TYR A 11 18.75 11.02 -0.18
C TYR A 11 19.27 12.41 -0.56
N ASP A 12 18.54 13.46 -0.22
CA ASP A 12 18.85 14.84 -0.53
C ASP A 12 18.33 15.73 0.60
N GLU A 13 19.24 16.15 1.48
CA GLU A 13 18.89 16.93 2.68
C GLU A 13 18.40 18.35 2.36
N SER A 14 18.55 18.82 1.12
CA SER A 14 17.93 20.07 0.65
C SER A 14 16.42 19.93 0.43
N LEU A 15 15.89 18.70 0.43
CA LEU A 15 14.50 18.40 0.19
C LEU A 15 13.82 17.82 1.43
N ALA A 16 12.57 18.23 1.65
CA ALA A 16 11.67 17.60 2.61
C ALA A 16 10.45 17.02 1.90
N LEU A 17 9.91 15.93 2.44
CA LEU A 17 8.70 15.27 1.96
C LEU A 17 7.61 15.46 3.00
N ALA A 18 6.42 15.81 2.55
CA ALA A 18 5.23 15.93 3.39
C ALA A 18 4.03 15.26 2.73
N ALA A 19 3.21 14.59 3.53
CA ALA A 19 1.92 14.08 3.14
C ALA A 19 0.91 14.44 4.24
N VAL A 20 -0.18 15.10 3.87
CA VAL A 20 -1.18 15.61 4.82
C VAL A 20 -2.57 15.23 4.31
N ALA A 21 -3.32 14.52 5.15
CA ALA A 21 -4.73 14.23 4.94
C ALA A 21 -5.59 15.12 5.84
N TYR A 22 -6.63 15.72 5.29
CA TYR A 22 -7.59 16.50 6.05
C TYR A 22 -9.01 16.35 5.50
N ALA A 23 -9.98 16.43 6.41
CA ALA A 23 -11.39 16.49 6.06
C ALA A 23 -11.77 17.94 5.71
N PRO A 24 -12.41 18.19 4.55
CA PRO A 24 -13.05 19.47 4.26
C PRO A 24 -14.14 19.82 5.30
N PRO A 25 -14.55 21.10 5.40
CA PRO A 25 -15.64 21.50 6.29
C PRO A 25 -16.92 20.68 6.06
N GLY A 26 -17.56 20.23 7.14
CA GLY A 26 -18.78 19.41 7.09
C GLY A 26 -18.55 17.89 7.04
N GLN A 27 -17.32 17.42 6.81
CA GLN A 27 -16.97 15.99 6.77
C GLN A 27 -16.52 15.49 8.15
N THR A 28 -17.47 15.26 9.07
CA THR A 28 -17.17 14.91 10.47
C THR A 28 -17.34 13.44 10.82
N ALA A 29 -18.12 12.68 10.05
CA ALA A 29 -18.47 11.28 10.35
C ALA A 29 -17.34 10.32 9.93
N ILE A 30 -16.44 9.97 10.86
CA ILE A 30 -15.34 9.01 10.64
C ILE A 30 -15.89 7.70 10.02
N GLY A 31 -15.24 7.22 8.96
CA GLY A 31 -15.71 6.04 8.21
C GLY A 31 -16.67 6.39 7.06
N GLU A 32 -17.04 7.66 6.90
CA GLU A 32 -17.91 8.15 5.82
C GLU A 32 -17.42 9.49 5.23
N ARG A 33 -16.25 9.98 5.67
CA ARG A 33 -15.71 11.29 5.24
C ARG A 33 -15.10 11.18 3.84
N ALA A 34 -15.32 12.21 3.03
CA ALA A 34 -14.35 12.53 1.98
C ALA A 34 -13.17 13.31 2.59
N LEU A 35 -11.96 12.86 2.32
CA LEU A 35 -10.71 13.48 2.72
C LEU A 35 -9.97 14.01 1.50
N ARG A 36 -9.17 15.05 1.70
CA ARG A 36 -8.17 15.51 0.72
C ARG A 36 -6.79 15.14 1.22
N LEU A 37 -6.02 14.43 0.39
CA LEU A 37 -4.61 14.11 0.61
C LEU A 37 -3.76 15.00 -0.27
N VAL A 38 -2.87 15.74 0.36
CA VAL A 38 -1.86 16.59 -0.29
C VAL A 38 -0.50 15.99 -0.03
N ILE A 39 0.22 15.66 -1.09
CA ILE A 39 1.61 15.19 -1.06
C ILE A 39 2.46 16.31 -1.63
N ALA A 40 3.51 16.69 -0.91
CA ALA A 40 4.40 17.77 -1.31
C ALA A 40 5.86 17.38 -1.16
N MET A 41 6.66 17.82 -2.12
CA MET A 41 8.10 17.95 -1.99
C MET A 41 8.42 19.43 -1.76
N LEU A 42 9.19 19.70 -0.72
CA LEU A 42 9.48 21.04 -0.21
C LEU A 42 10.98 21.30 -0.24
N ASP A 43 11.37 22.56 -0.35
CA ASP A 43 12.71 22.99 0.06
C ASP A 43 12.83 22.84 1.58
N ALA A 44 13.85 22.14 2.06
CA ALA A 44 13.99 21.82 3.48
C ALA A 44 14.32 23.04 4.35
N GLN A 45 14.82 24.14 3.76
CA GLN A 45 15.20 25.35 4.49
C GLN A 45 14.08 26.40 4.48
N SER A 46 13.53 26.69 3.29
CA SER A 46 12.49 27.73 3.14
C SER A 46 11.07 27.20 3.29
N SER A 47 10.86 25.88 3.23
CA SER A 47 9.53 25.25 3.14
C SER A 47 8.75 25.59 1.87
N ASP A 48 9.43 26.09 0.82
CA ASP A 48 8.79 26.36 -0.47
C ASP A 48 8.31 25.07 -1.13
N VAL A 49 7.09 25.07 -1.66
CA VAL A 49 6.54 23.92 -2.39
C VAL A 49 7.20 23.80 -3.76
N LEU A 50 8.03 22.78 -3.90
CA LEU A 50 8.79 22.48 -5.12
C LEU A 50 7.99 21.60 -6.09
N ALA A 51 7.22 20.65 -5.57
CA ALA A 51 6.29 19.83 -6.33
C ALA A 51 5.13 19.34 -5.46
N VAL A 52 3.96 19.11 -6.07
CA VAL A 52 2.75 18.69 -5.36
C VAL A 52 1.95 17.66 -6.14
N HIS A 53 1.26 16.77 -5.41
CA HIS A 53 0.16 15.95 -5.90
C HIS A 53 -0.99 16.04 -4.91
N GLU A 54 -2.21 16.08 -5.42
CA GLU A 54 -3.41 16.10 -4.58
C GLU A 54 -4.40 15.06 -5.10
N ARG A 55 -5.02 14.34 -4.17
CA ARG A 55 -6.10 13.41 -4.49
C ARG A 55 -7.17 13.41 -3.40
N GLU A 56 -8.39 13.06 -3.79
CA GLU A 56 -9.47 12.78 -2.86
C GLU A 56 -9.40 11.32 -2.39
N ILE A 57 -9.81 11.08 -1.15
CA ILE A 57 -9.92 9.74 -0.57
C ILE A 57 -11.28 9.65 0.11
N GLY A 58 -12.06 8.64 -0.22
CA GLY A 58 -13.30 8.33 0.50
C GLY A 58 -13.00 7.38 1.65
N GLU A 59 -13.58 7.65 2.82
CA GLU A 59 -13.73 6.64 3.86
C GLU A 59 -15.01 5.85 3.67
N ASP A 60 -14.96 4.58 4.04
CA ASP A 60 -16.08 3.64 4.06
C ASP A 60 -15.86 2.58 5.15
N ALA A 61 -16.65 1.50 5.12
CA ALA A 61 -16.54 0.39 6.07
C ALA A 61 -15.20 -0.37 5.99
N ALA A 62 -14.49 -0.31 4.85
CA ALA A 62 -13.21 -0.98 4.62
C ALA A 62 -12.01 -0.04 4.82
N PHE A 63 -12.20 1.28 4.68
CA PHE A 63 -11.15 2.27 4.82
C PHE A 63 -11.53 3.43 5.74
N ALA A 64 -10.72 3.64 6.78
CA ALA A 64 -10.82 4.82 7.63
C ALA A 64 -9.40 5.28 8.00
N LEU A 65 -9.17 6.58 7.97
CA LEU A 65 -7.88 7.19 8.25
C LEU A 65 -7.92 7.92 9.59
N LEU A 66 -7.05 7.49 10.50
CA LEU A 66 -6.84 8.13 11.79
C LEU A 66 -5.42 8.70 11.88
N GLU A 67 -5.14 9.38 12.99
CA GLU A 67 -3.80 9.90 13.28
C GLU A 67 -2.74 8.80 13.16
N GLY A 68 -1.61 9.12 12.52
CA GLY A 68 -0.55 8.14 12.22
C GLY A 68 -0.81 7.22 11.03
N GLY A 69 -1.98 7.31 10.38
CA GLY A 69 -2.33 6.51 9.21
C GLY A 69 -1.66 6.93 7.89
N VAL A 70 -0.88 8.01 7.89
CA VAL A 70 -0.08 8.45 6.73
C VAL A 70 1.39 8.24 7.07
N LEU A 71 2.13 7.53 6.22
CA LEU A 71 3.55 7.25 6.38
C LEU A 71 4.33 7.63 5.11
N LEU A 72 5.61 7.94 5.29
CA LEU A 72 6.54 8.21 4.20
C LEU A 72 7.54 7.06 4.07
N ASP A 73 7.54 6.40 2.92
CA ASP A 73 8.53 5.40 2.56
C ASP A 73 9.65 6.05 1.74
N THR A 74 10.85 6.06 2.33
CA THR A 74 12.05 6.65 1.72
C THR A 74 13.10 5.59 1.34
N ALA A 75 12.67 4.35 1.10
CA ALA A 75 13.53 3.31 0.56
C ALA A 75 14.18 3.72 -0.79
N ARG A 76 15.20 2.97 -1.19
CA ARG A 76 16.05 3.31 -2.35
C ARG A 76 15.39 2.95 -3.68
N TYR A 77 14.34 3.69 -4.05
CA TYR A 77 13.63 3.55 -5.33
C TYR A 77 14.35 4.29 -6.47
N ASP A 78 15.59 3.91 -6.77
CA ASP A 78 16.38 4.48 -7.89
C ASP A 78 15.86 3.98 -9.25
N LEU A 79 14.79 4.58 -9.75
CA LEU A 79 14.12 4.13 -10.97
C LEU A 79 14.92 4.44 -12.24
N ALA A 80 15.65 5.55 -12.24
CA ALA A 80 16.48 5.98 -13.35
C ALA A 80 17.64 6.86 -12.86
N GLN A 81 18.62 7.12 -13.73
CA GLN A 81 19.68 8.08 -13.43
C GLN A 81 19.06 9.45 -13.13
N GLY A 82 19.27 9.95 -11.92
CA GLY A 82 18.71 11.23 -11.47
C GLY A 82 17.22 11.19 -11.12
N THR A 83 16.57 10.01 -11.16
CA THR A 83 15.16 9.85 -10.78
C THR A 83 15.04 8.81 -9.67
N ARG A 84 14.81 9.30 -8.45
CA ARG A 84 14.44 8.47 -7.30
C ARG A 84 12.99 8.76 -6.93
N ALA A 85 12.20 7.70 -6.76
CA ALA A 85 10.86 7.81 -6.23
C ALA A 85 10.86 7.82 -4.69
N PHE A 86 9.77 8.29 -4.10
CA PHE A 86 9.45 8.06 -2.69
C PHE A 86 8.01 7.56 -2.58
N GLY A 87 7.71 6.84 -1.51
CA GLY A 87 6.40 6.29 -1.24
C GLY A 87 5.60 7.11 -0.23
N VAL A 88 4.29 7.14 -0.43
CA VAL A 88 3.31 7.48 0.61
C VAL A 88 2.49 6.25 0.88
N VAL A 89 2.41 5.84 2.15
CA VAL A 89 1.58 4.71 2.59
C VAL A 89 0.37 5.24 3.33
N LEU A 90 -0.83 4.78 2.95
CA LEU A 90 -2.05 4.97 3.71
C LEU A 90 -2.40 3.67 4.46
N ARG A 91 -2.32 3.75 5.78
CA ARG A 91 -2.70 2.66 6.68
C ARG A 91 -4.12 2.90 7.19
N SER A 92 -5.03 2.03 6.77
CA SER A 92 -6.40 1.99 7.25
C SER A 92 -6.42 1.59 8.73
N SER A 93 -7.24 2.30 9.50
CA SER A 93 -7.65 1.99 10.86
C SER A 93 -9.08 1.48 10.94
N ALA A 94 -9.73 1.23 9.79
CA ALA A 94 -11.05 0.64 9.78
C ALA A 94 -11.01 -0.74 10.47
N PRO A 95 -11.98 -1.06 11.35
CA PRO A 95 -12.04 -2.37 12.01
C PRO A 95 -12.32 -3.49 11.00
N GLY A 96 -12.83 -3.15 9.81
CA GLY A 96 -13.28 -4.10 8.81
C GLY A 96 -14.59 -4.78 9.19
N PRO A 97 -15.08 -5.70 8.34
CA PRO A 97 -16.26 -6.51 8.64
C PRO A 97 -15.99 -7.44 9.83
N SER A 98 -17.01 -7.77 10.61
CA SER A 98 -16.89 -8.78 11.69
C SER A 98 -16.58 -10.19 11.16
N CYS A 99 -17.00 -10.49 9.93
CA CYS A 99 -16.86 -11.80 9.29
C CYS A 99 -16.30 -11.61 7.86
N PRO A 100 -15.03 -11.20 7.70
CA PRO A 100 -14.49 -10.83 6.39
C PRO A 100 -14.07 -12.05 5.57
N ASP A 101 -14.19 -11.92 4.25
CA ASP A 101 -13.62 -12.86 3.28
C ASP A 101 -12.25 -12.44 2.78
N GLY A 102 -11.92 -11.17 2.96
CA GLY A 102 -10.64 -10.58 2.61
C GLY A 102 -10.45 -9.22 3.23
N ARG A 103 -9.19 -8.79 3.24
CA ARG A 103 -8.76 -7.47 3.68
C ARG A 103 -7.49 -7.10 2.92
N PHE A 104 -7.40 -5.84 2.54
CA PHE A 104 -6.19 -5.21 2.03
C PHE A 104 -5.91 -3.97 2.89
N ASN A 105 -4.64 -3.68 3.14
CA ASN A 105 -4.21 -2.52 3.90
C ASN A 105 -2.84 -2.02 3.41
N ASP A 106 -2.39 -0.91 3.98
CA ASP A 106 -1.12 -0.27 3.65
C ASP A 106 -1.03 0.03 2.15
N GLU A 107 -1.93 0.88 1.65
CA GLU A 107 -1.89 1.35 0.25
C GLU A 107 -0.62 2.18 0.03
N LEU A 108 0.34 1.63 -0.70
CA LEU A 108 1.58 2.31 -1.09
C LEU A 108 1.40 2.92 -2.47
N THR A 109 1.61 4.23 -2.58
CA THR A 109 1.80 4.91 -3.86
C THR A 109 3.23 5.44 -3.97
N LEU A 110 3.95 5.09 -5.04
CA LEU A 110 5.26 5.68 -5.36
C LEU A 110 5.09 6.91 -6.25
N TYR A 111 5.76 8.00 -5.91
CA TYR A 111 5.75 9.26 -6.63
C TYR A 111 7.13 9.60 -7.20
N VAL A 112 7.15 10.11 -8.42
CA VAL A 112 8.31 10.74 -9.05
C VAL A 112 8.06 12.23 -9.26
N ARG A 113 9.10 13.05 -9.16
CA ARG A 113 9.01 14.48 -9.45
C ARG A 113 9.11 14.73 -10.96
N GLU A 114 8.16 15.50 -11.48
CA GLU A 114 8.16 16.02 -12.85
C GLU A 114 7.93 17.53 -12.82
N GLY A 115 9.03 18.29 -12.84
CA GLY A 115 8.98 19.74 -12.68
C GLY A 115 8.35 20.13 -11.33
N ARG A 116 7.14 20.70 -11.40
CA ARG A 116 6.33 21.13 -10.24
C ARG A 116 5.23 20.14 -9.85
N ALA A 117 5.13 19.00 -10.53
CA ALA A 117 4.16 17.95 -10.21
C ALA A 117 4.85 16.74 -9.58
N LEU A 118 4.12 16.05 -8.72
CA LEU A 118 4.46 14.69 -8.29
C LEU A 118 3.54 13.73 -9.06
N ARG A 119 4.12 12.86 -9.88
CA ARG A 119 3.38 11.89 -10.68
C ARG A 119 3.38 10.53 -9.96
N PRO A 120 2.22 9.93 -9.68
CA PRO A 120 2.15 8.56 -9.18
C PRO A 120 2.57 7.59 -10.29
N VAL A 121 3.38 6.59 -9.94
CA VAL A 121 3.90 5.61 -10.91
C VAL A 121 3.62 4.18 -10.52
N PHE A 122 3.43 3.89 -9.23
CA PHE A 122 3.03 2.60 -8.68
C PHE A 122 1.94 2.85 -7.64
N ALA A 123 0.91 2.02 -7.59
CA ALA A 123 -0.08 2.03 -6.52
C ALA A 123 -0.58 0.60 -6.26
N SER A 124 -0.39 0.10 -5.05
CA SER A 124 -0.90 -1.21 -4.62
C SER A 124 -0.95 -1.28 -3.10
N HIS A 125 -1.75 -2.21 -2.56
CA HIS A 125 -1.69 -2.54 -1.14
C HIS A 125 -0.43 -3.35 -0.84
N MET A 126 0.06 -3.27 0.39
CA MET A 126 1.27 -3.96 0.83
C MET A 126 0.98 -5.10 1.81
N ASP A 127 -0.26 -5.20 2.26
CA ASP A 127 -0.70 -6.15 3.27
C ASP A 127 -2.07 -6.72 2.88
N PHE A 128 -2.13 -8.03 2.71
CA PHE A 128 -3.30 -8.76 2.24
C PHE A 128 -3.64 -9.87 3.22
N TRP A 129 -4.93 -10.13 3.35
CA TRP A 129 -5.45 -11.27 4.09
C TRP A 129 -6.70 -11.80 3.36
N THR A 130 -6.88 -13.10 3.30
CA THR A 130 -8.07 -13.73 2.73
C THR A 130 -8.45 -15.01 3.46
N ARG A 131 -9.75 -15.30 3.45
CA ARG A 131 -10.29 -16.60 3.84
C ARG A 131 -10.28 -17.52 2.63
N VAL A 132 -9.63 -18.68 2.77
CA VAL A 132 -9.51 -19.70 1.73
C VAL A 132 -10.59 -20.78 1.88
N ARG A 133 -10.89 -21.19 3.12
CA ARG A 133 -11.88 -22.23 3.43
C ARG A 133 -12.46 -22.01 4.82
N GLY A 134 -13.68 -22.51 5.03
CA GLY A 134 -14.39 -22.44 6.30
C GLY A 134 -15.34 -21.26 6.32
N GLU A 135 -16.33 -21.32 7.19
CA GLU A 135 -17.31 -20.24 7.34
C GLU A 135 -16.81 -19.24 8.40
N PRO A 136 -16.68 -17.94 8.09
CA PRO A 136 -16.31 -16.95 9.09
C PRO A 136 -17.43 -16.87 10.13
N CYS A 137 -17.09 -16.58 11.39
CA CYS A 137 -18.08 -16.45 12.48
C CYS A 137 -18.95 -17.69 12.75
N SER A 138 -18.52 -18.89 12.33
CA SER A 138 -19.16 -20.13 12.73
C SER A 138 -18.73 -20.54 14.13
N TRP A 139 -19.71 -20.88 14.99
CA TRP A 139 -19.49 -21.40 16.34
C TRP A 139 -19.66 -22.91 16.42
N ALA A 140 -19.65 -23.59 15.27
CA ALA A 140 -19.81 -25.03 15.19
C ALA A 140 -18.57 -25.74 15.75
N ARG A 141 -18.80 -26.78 16.56
CA ARG A 141 -17.71 -27.59 17.12
C ARG A 141 -16.93 -28.28 16.01
N GLY A 142 -15.60 -28.22 16.07
CA GLY A 142 -14.73 -28.77 15.03
C GLY A 142 -14.74 -27.96 13.73
N GLN A 143 -15.11 -26.67 13.78
CA GLN A 143 -14.92 -25.75 12.66
C GLN A 143 -13.46 -25.77 12.23
N HIS A 144 -13.26 -25.87 10.91
CA HIS A 144 -11.96 -25.77 10.26
C HIS A 144 -11.92 -24.51 9.39
N LEU A 145 -11.03 -23.58 9.74
CA LEU A 145 -10.82 -22.32 9.04
C LEU A 145 -9.42 -22.32 8.41
N VAL A 146 -9.35 -21.92 7.14
CA VAL A 146 -8.08 -21.72 6.44
C VAL A 146 -8.01 -20.30 5.94
N THR A 147 -6.94 -19.60 6.30
CA THR A 147 -6.68 -18.22 5.89
C THR A 147 -5.28 -18.11 5.28
N GLU A 148 -5.12 -17.11 4.42
CA GLU A 148 -3.83 -16.74 3.86
C GLU A 148 -3.60 -15.25 4.07
N GLU A 149 -2.38 -14.88 4.45
CA GLU A 149 -1.93 -13.50 4.59
C GLU A 149 -0.63 -13.30 3.84
N ALA A 150 -0.44 -12.10 3.29
CA ALA A 150 0.74 -11.75 2.52
C ALA A 150 1.19 -10.33 2.80
N ALA A 151 2.46 -10.18 3.16
CA ALA A 151 3.12 -8.89 3.33
C ALA A 151 4.13 -8.68 2.20
N PHE A 152 4.04 -7.54 1.52
CA PHE A 152 4.86 -7.22 0.37
C PHE A 152 6.07 -6.35 0.73
N THR A 153 7.12 -6.50 -0.05
CA THR A 153 8.29 -5.62 -0.07
C THR A 153 8.68 -5.34 -1.52
N ILE A 154 9.22 -4.14 -1.78
CA ILE A 154 9.59 -3.72 -3.13
C ILE A 154 11.11 -3.55 -3.21
N GLY A 155 11.70 -4.18 -4.22
CA GLY A 155 13.08 -3.97 -4.66
C GLY A 155 13.12 -3.40 -6.08
N VAL A 156 14.22 -2.72 -6.40
CA VAL A 156 14.47 -2.19 -7.76
C VAL A 156 15.37 -3.14 -8.52
N GLU A 157 14.97 -3.52 -9.74
CA GLU A 157 15.78 -4.36 -10.62
C GLU A 157 16.90 -3.58 -11.31
N ARG A 158 17.92 -4.29 -11.80
CA ARG A 158 19.04 -3.67 -12.52
C ARG A 158 18.66 -3.22 -13.94
N GLY A 159 17.72 -3.94 -14.57
CA GLY A 159 17.29 -3.70 -15.94
C GLY A 159 16.29 -2.55 -16.01
N ARG A 160 16.39 -1.72 -17.05
CA ARG A 160 15.47 -0.61 -17.32
C ARG A 160 14.68 -0.87 -18.59
N ARG A 161 13.40 -0.52 -18.58
CA ARG A 161 12.51 -0.52 -19.74
C ARG A 161 11.67 0.74 -19.71
N HIS A 162 11.39 1.31 -20.88
CA HIS A 162 10.55 2.50 -21.01
C HIS A 162 10.95 3.67 -20.09
N GLY A 163 12.24 3.79 -19.77
CA GLY A 163 12.80 4.86 -18.93
C GLY A 163 13.10 4.45 -17.49
N PHE A 164 12.34 3.55 -16.87
CA PHE A 164 12.51 3.17 -15.45
C PHE A 164 12.97 1.72 -15.28
N ALA A 165 13.57 1.43 -14.12
CA ALA A 165 13.88 0.09 -13.69
C ALA A 165 12.60 -0.71 -13.42
N ASP A 166 12.58 -2.00 -13.77
CA ASP A 166 11.49 -2.87 -13.33
C ASP A 166 11.53 -2.98 -11.77
N LEU A 167 10.39 -3.27 -11.13
CA LEU A 167 10.36 -3.49 -9.68
C LEU A 167 10.11 -4.98 -9.38
N ARG A 168 10.85 -5.52 -8.41
CA ARG A 168 10.57 -6.83 -7.83
C ARG A 168 9.72 -6.66 -6.59
N VAL A 169 8.51 -7.19 -6.64
CA VAL A 169 7.66 -7.31 -5.47
C VAL A 169 7.87 -8.70 -4.88
N THR A 170 8.24 -8.77 -3.61
CA THR A 170 8.44 -10.01 -2.86
C THR A 170 7.37 -10.10 -1.78
N ALA A 171 6.65 -11.20 -1.76
CA ALA A 171 5.62 -11.50 -0.77
C ALA A 171 6.10 -12.58 0.19
N ASP A 172 6.02 -12.29 1.49
CA ASP A 172 6.06 -13.29 2.54
C ASP A 172 4.61 -13.73 2.81
N VAL A 173 4.26 -14.94 2.37
CA VAL A 173 2.91 -15.49 2.44
C VAL A 173 2.85 -16.52 3.56
N ALA A 174 1.87 -16.38 4.45
CA ALA A 174 1.56 -17.35 5.49
C ALA A 174 0.17 -17.93 5.25
N ARG A 175 0.05 -19.25 5.36
CA ARG A 175 -1.20 -19.99 5.39
C ARG A 175 -1.41 -20.51 6.80
N ILE A 176 -2.55 -20.19 7.38
CA ILE A 176 -2.91 -20.55 8.74
C ILE A 176 -4.14 -21.45 8.66
N GLU A 177 -4.06 -22.61 9.30
CA GLU A 177 -5.19 -23.53 9.42
C GLU A 177 -5.52 -23.72 10.89
N THR A 178 -6.72 -23.32 11.26
CA THR A 178 -7.24 -23.36 12.63
C THR A 178 -8.37 -24.38 12.68
N THR A 179 -8.30 -25.29 13.64
CA THR A 179 -9.39 -26.22 13.96
C THR A 179 -9.78 -26.05 15.42
N ASP A 180 -11.06 -25.92 15.70
CA ASP A 180 -11.56 -25.73 17.08
C ASP A 180 -11.05 -26.84 18.02
N GLY A 181 -10.29 -26.43 19.06
CA GLY A 181 -9.68 -27.32 20.04
C GLY A 181 -8.25 -27.77 19.75
N ASP A 182 -7.68 -27.42 18.59
CA ASP A 182 -6.32 -27.79 18.18
C ASP A 182 -5.40 -26.56 18.08
N GLU A 183 -4.08 -26.80 18.06
CA GLU A 183 -3.10 -25.76 17.74
C GLU A 183 -3.13 -25.38 16.26
N ASP A 184 -2.89 -24.09 15.98
CA ASP A 184 -2.84 -23.58 14.60
C ASP A 184 -1.69 -24.20 13.80
N ARG A 185 -2.02 -24.67 12.60
CA ARG A 185 -1.01 -25.12 11.64
C ARG A 185 -0.61 -23.98 10.72
N LEU A 186 0.66 -23.59 10.79
CA LEU A 186 1.23 -22.49 10.00
C LEU A 186 2.19 -23.01 8.92
N VAL A 187 1.96 -22.60 7.67
CA VAL A 187 2.87 -22.84 6.53
C VAL A 187 3.27 -21.50 5.92
N ARG A 188 4.58 -21.27 5.78
CA ARG A 188 5.11 -20.03 5.17
C ARG A 188 5.77 -20.31 3.83
N ARG A 189 5.64 -19.37 2.90
CA ARG A 189 6.41 -19.34 1.66
C ARG A 189 6.83 -17.92 1.33
N ARG A 190 7.83 -17.81 0.47
CA ARG A 190 8.21 -16.57 -0.20
C ARG A 190 7.95 -16.68 -1.68
N ALA A 191 7.31 -15.68 -2.26
CA ALA A 191 7.09 -15.57 -3.69
C ALA A 191 7.57 -14.20 -4.20
N SER A 192 7.89 -14.08 -5.48
CA SER A 192 8.22 -12.78 -6.07
C SER A 192 7.73 -12.67 -7.49
N ARG A 193 7.33 -11.48 -7.89
CA ARG A 193 6.93 -11.11 -9.25
C ARG A 193 7.66 -9.83 -9.65
N ILE A 194 7.89 -9.67 -10.95
CA ILE A 194 8.44 -8.45 -11.50
C ILE A 194 7.28 -7.66 -12.10
N VAL A 195 7.08 -6.44 -11.62
CA VAL A 195 6.17 -5.47 -12.22
C VAL A 195 6.95 -4.54 -13.14
N ARG A 196 6.41 -4.28 -14.33
CA ARG A 196 7.11 -3.60 -15.40
C ARG A 196 6.53 -2.22 -15.61
N TYR A 197 7.41 -1.27 -15.92
CA TYR A 197 7.01 0.10 -16.26
C TYR A 197 6.63 0.17 -17.75
N ASP A 198 5.44 0.68 -18.05
CA ASP A 198 4.91 0.77 -19.42
C ASP A 198 5.28 2.10 -20.14
N GLY A 199 5.97 3.00 -19.44
CA GLY A 199 6.25 4.37 -19.89
C GLY A 199 5.48 5.42 -19.09
N THR A 200 4.39 5.02 -18.43
CA THR A 200 3.50 5.87 -17.62
C THR A 200 3.35 5.36 -16.19
N ARG A 201 3.15 4.06 -15.98
CA ARG A 201 2.99 3.44 -14.65
C ARG A 201 3.51 2.00 -14.63
N TYR A 202 3.66 1.45 -13.44
CA TYR A 202 3.88 0.02 -13.25
C TYR A 202 2.55 -0.73 -13.38
N ASP A 203 2.59 -1.83 -14.12
CA ASP A 203 1.52 -2.82 -14.18
C ASP A 203 1.53 -3.67 -12.89
N VAL A 204 0.47 -3.55 -12.10
CA VAL A 204 0.33 -4.14 -10.77
C VAL A 204 -0.77 -5.19 -10.71
N ASP A 205 -1.40 -5.53 -11.84
CA ASP A 205 -2.54 -6.46 -11.89
C ASP A 205 -2.10 -7.84 -11.37
N ALA A 206 -0.86 -8.20 -11.68
CA ALA A 206 -0.20 -9.38 -11.15
C ALA A 206 0.08 -9.32 -9.63
N LEU A 207 -0.38 -8.34 -8.87
CA LEU A 207 -0.25 -8.27 -7.41
C LEU A 207 -1.59 -8.40 -6.68
N GLU A 208 -2.72 -8.22 -7.38
CA GLU A 208 -4.05 -8.08 -6.78
C GLU A 208 -4.49 -9.32 -5.97
N ASN A 209 -4.03 -10.51 -6.37
CA ASN A 209 -4.34 -11.77 -5.67
C ASN A 209 -3.49 -12.03 -4.42
N GLY A 210 -2.68 -11.08 -3.93
CA GLY A 210 -1.89 -11.29 -2.72
C GLY A 210 -0.81 -12.37 -2.84
N PHE A 211 -0.53 -12.89 -4.04
CA PHE A 211 0.25 -14.12 -4.24
C PHE A 211 -0.37 -15.34 -3.52
N PHE A 212 -1.69 -15.41 -3.35
CA PHE A 212 -2.37 -16.52 -2.68
C PHE A 212 -2.44 -17.79 -3.55
N TRP A 213 -2.63 -18.95 -2.90
CA TRP A 213 -2.61 -20.26 -3.56
C TRP A 213 -3.86 -20.53 -4.41
N THR A 214 -5.00 -19.96 -4.00
CA THR A 214 -6.33 -20.29 -4.54
C THR A 214 -6.88 -19.28 -5.53
N GLN A 215 -6.12 -18.23 -5.84
CA GLN A 215 -6.50 -17.23 -6.84
C GLN A 215 -5.37 -17.08 -7.85
N ALA A 216 -5.12 -18.11 -8.68
CA ALA A 216 -4.43 -17.84 -9.94
C ALA A 216 -5.32 -16.86 -10.74
N PRO A 217 -4.77 -15.88 -11.46
CA PRO A 217 -5.57 -15.12 -12.40
C PRO A 217 -6.17 -16.14 -13.38
N GLU A 218 -7.49 -16.14 -13.53
CA GLU A 218 -8.07 -16.74 -14.73
C GLU A 218 -7.64 -15.82 -15.87
N ASP A 219 -6.81 -16.34 -16.78
CA ASP A 219 -6.51 -15.67 -18.04
C ASP A 219 -7.85 -15.59 -18.82
N GLU A 220 -8.46 -14.40 -18.89
CA GLU A 220 -9.57 -14.10 -19.83
C GLU A 220 -9.02 -13.55 -21.16
#